data_AF-A0A654U8J2-F1
#
_entry.id   AF-A0A654U8J2-F1
#
_cell.length_a   1.000
_cell.length_b   1.000
_cell.length_c   1.000
_cell.angle_alpha   90.00
_cell.angle_beta   90.00
_cell.angle_gamma   90.00
#
_symmetry.space_group_name_H-M   'P 1'
#
loop_
_entity.id
_entity.type
_entity.pdbx_description
1 polymer ?
#
loop_
_entity_poly.entity_id
_entity_poly.type
_entity_poly.pdbx_seq_one_letter_code
_entity_poly.pdbx_strand_id
1 'polypeptide(L)' 'MLTATLDPELAGLYERQRAGGGPGAGRLQGHRCGACRIEIGRGELAQISAAAEDEVVRCPECGAILLRLEGFEE' A
#
# COMPACT_ATOMS: atom_id res chain seq x y z
N MET A 1 -20.80 -6.22 5.08
CA MET A 1 -19.44 -5.88 5.55
C MET A 1 -18.55 -5.85 4.34
N LEU A 2 -17.83 -4.75 4.07
CA LEU A 2 -17.00 -4.60 2.87
C LEU A 2 -15.89 -5.67 2.76
N THR A 3 -15.48 -6.21 3.91
CA THR A 3 -14.49 -7.29 4.03
C THR A 3 -14.95 -8.62 3.44
N ALA A 4 -16.26 -8.87 3.31
CA ALA A 4 -16.78 -10.15 2.79
C ALA A 4 -16.56 -10.31 1.27
N THR A 5 -16.27 -9.22 0.56
CA THR A 5 -15.98 -9.22 -0.89
C THR A 5 -14.48 -9.10 -1.18
N LEU A 6 -13.66 -9.00 -0.13
CA LEU A 6 -12.21 -8.90 -0.25
C LEU A 6 -11.59 -10.29 -0.15
N ASP A 7 -10.47 -10.49 -0.84
CA ASP A 7 -9.69 -11.71 -0.67
C ASP A 7 -9.26 -11.86 0.81
N PRO A 8 -9.50 -13.03 1.43
CA PRO A 8 -9.24 -13.22 2.85
C PRO A 8 -7.75 -13.10 3.21
N GLU A 9 -6.84 -13.43 2.30
CA GLU A 9 -5.40 -13.25 2.52
C GLU A 9 -5.04 -11.76 2.53
N LEU A 10 -5.61 -10.98 1.61
CA LEU A 10 -5.42 -9.52 1.57
C LEU A 10 -5.98 -8.85 2.83
N ALA A 11 -7.18 -9.27 3.27
CA ALA A 11 -7.77 -8.79 4.51
C ALA A 11 -6.89 -9.13 5.73
N GLY A 12 -6.34 -10.35 5.78
CA GLY A 12 -5.41 -10.76 6.83
C GLY A 12 -4.12 -9.93 6.84
N LEU A 13 -3.55 -9.63 5.67
CA LEU A 13 -2.38 -8.76 5.55
C LEU A 13 -2.64 -7.34 6.05
N TYR A 14 -3.78 -6.76 5.65
CA TYR A 14 -4.19 -5.43 6.10
C TYR A 14 -4.33 -5.37 7.63
N GLU A 15 -5.04 -6.34 8.22
CA GLU A 15 -5.29 -6.39 9.66
C GLU A 15 -3.99 -6.57 10.46
N ARG A 16 -3.07 -7.43 9.99
CA ARG A 16 -1.74 -7.57 10.60
C ARG A 16 -0.96 -6.26 10.59
N GLN A 17 -1.03 -5.52 9.49
CA GLN A 17 -0.31 -4.27 9.34
C GLN A 17 -0.95 -3.15 10.18
N ARG A 18 -2.29 -3.16 10.30
CA ARG A 18 -3.06 -2.27 11.17
C ARG A 18 -2.81 -2.52 12.66
N ALA A 19 -2.65 -3.78 13.06
CA ALA A 19 -2.29 -4.15 14.43
C ALA A 19 -0.93 -3.58 14.87
N GLY A 20 -0.03 -3.29 13.91
CA GLY A 20 1.25 -2.62 14.15
C GLY A 20 1.17 -1.12 14.46
N GLY A 21 -0.04 -0.54 14.56
CA GLY A 21 -0.26 0.87 14.92
C GLY A 21 -0.30 1.86 13.75
N GLY A 22 -0.10 1.37 12.51
CA GLY A 22 -0.27 2.16 11.29
C GLY A 22 -1.67 2.00 10.67
N PRO A 23 -1.97 2.77 9.60
CA PRO A 23 -3.26 2.67 8.91
C PRO A 23 -3.46 1.36 8.10
N GLY A 24 -2.43 0.49 8.04
CA GLY A 24 -2.43 -0.78 7.32
C GLY A 24 -2.25 -0.66 5.80
N ALA A 25 -2.81 0.38 5.20
CA ALA A 25 -2.65 0.74 3.79
C ALA A 25 -2.50 2.26 3.65
N GLY A 26 -1.84 2.71 2.57
CA GLY A 26 -1.67 4.12 2.25
C GLY A 26 -1.54 4.35 0.75
N ARG A 27 -2.07 5.48 0.27
CA ARG A 27 -1.95 5.88 -1.14
C ARG A 27 -0.50 6.23 -1.47
N LEU A 28 -0.02 5.79 -2.63
CA LEU A 28 1.26 6.24 -3.18
C LEU A 28 1.09 7.67 -3.73
N GLN A 29 1.75 8.65 -3.12
CA GLN A 29 1.72 10.05 -3.53
C GLN A 29 3.02 10.39 -4.27
N GLY A 30 3.09 10.09 -5.57
CA GLY A 30 4.32 10.20 -6.35
C GLY A 30 5.37 9.22 -5.83
N HIS A 31 6.35 9.72 -5.07
CA HIS A 31 7.37 8.89 -4.42
C HIS A 31 7.17 8.74 -2.91
N ARG A 32 6.06 9.21 -2.33
CA ARG A 32 5.86 9.23 -0.88
C ARG A 32 4.76 8.27 -0.44
N CYS A 33 5.00 7.55 0.65
CA CYS A 33 3.99 6.68 1.25
C CYS A 33 2.94 7.49 2.01
N GLY A 34 1.66 7.32 1.69
CA GLY A 34 0.55 7.98 2.40
C GLY A 34 0.29 7.47 3.83
N ALA A 35 0.87 6.32 4.22
CA ALA A 35 0.71 5.74 5.55
C ALA A 35 1.73 6.31 6.55
N CYS A 36 3.03 6.14 6.30
CA CYS A 36 4.10 6.63 7.17
C CYS A 36 4.58 8.05 6.83
N ARG A 37 4.18 8.60 5.67
CA ARG A 37 4.63 9.90 5.14
C ARG A 37 6.12 9.98 4.83
N ILE A 38 6.80 8.83 4.68
CA ILE A 38 8.21 8.74 4.29
C ILE A 38 8.35 8.64 2.76
N GLU A 39 9.43 9.22 2.23
CA GLU A 39 9.82 9.13 0.82
C GLU A 39 10.41 7.74 0.52
N ILE A 40 9.94 7.15 -0.57
CA ILE A 40 10.39 5.87 -1.08
C ILE A 40 11.64 6.11 -1.94
N GLY A 41 12.68 5.30 -1.70
CA GLY A 41 13.91 5.33 -2.49
C GLY A 41 13.64 5.14 -3.98
N ARG A 42 14.50 5.72 -4.83
CA ARG A 42 14.36 5.61 -6.30
C ARG A 42 14.37 4.16 -6.80
N GLY A 43 15.13 3.27 -6.15
CA GLY A 43 15.19 1.85 -6.48
C GLY A 43 13.87 1.15 -6.21
N GLU A 44 13.36 1.22 -4.98
CA GLU A 44 12.06 0.65 -4.64
C GLU A 44 10.93 1.29 -5.45
N LEU A 45 10.97 2.60 -5.69
CA LEU A 45 9.95 3.26 -6.52
C LEU A 45 9.93 2.71 -7.94
N ALA A 46 11.10 2.46 -8.55
CA ALA A 46 11.17 1.85 -9.87
C ALA A 46 10.59 0.44 -9.87
N GLN A 47 10.84 -0.36 -8.83
CA GLN A 47 10.25 -1.69 -8.68
C GLN A 47 8.73 -1.62 -8.48
N ILE A 48 8.24 -0.69 -7.64
CA ILE A 48 6.81 -0.46 -7.37
C ILE A 48 6.08 0.00 -8.64
N SER A 49 6.71 0.84 -9.45
CA SER A 49 6.15 1.28 -10.73
C SER A 49 6.20 0.21 -11.81
N ALA A 50 7.15 -0.73 -11.74
CA ALA A 50 7.28 -1.84 -12.68
C ALA A 50 6.41 -3.07 -12.30
N ALA A 51 5.97 -3.16 -11.04
CA ALA A 51 5.08 -4.21 -10.56
C ALA A 51 3.74 -4.20 -11.31
N ALA A 52 3.16 -5.37 -11.57
CA ALA A 52 1.86 -5.51 -12.22
C ALA A 52 0.75 -4.84 -11.39
N GLU A 53 -0.30 -4.32 -12.02
CA GLU A 53 -1.41 -3.61 -11.34
C GLU A 53 -2.08 -4.42 -10.21
N ASP A 54 -2.23 -5.73 -10.40
CA ASP A 54 -2.82 -6.67 -9.44
C ASP A 54 -1.84 -7.07 -8.31
N GLU A 55 -0.56 -6.72 -8.45
CA GLU A 55 0.45 -7.06 -7.44
C GLU A 55 0.35 -6.14 -6.21
N VAL A 56 0.24 -6.78 -5.04
CA VAL A 56 0.18 -6.10 -3.75
C VAL A 56 1.58 -5.64 -3.32
N VAL A 57 1.90 -4.40 -3.68
CA VAL A 57 3.13 -3.72 -3.24
C VAL A 57 2.99 -3.16 -1.82
N ARG A 58 4.11 -3.17 -1.09
CA ARG A 58 4.17 -2.68 0.30
C ARG A 58 5.24 -1.61 0.44
N CYS A 59 5.04 -0.71 1.39
CA CYS A 59 6.04 0.29 1.73
C CYS A 59 7.23 -0.40 2.43
N PRO A 60 8.48 -0.17 1.97
CA PRO A 60 9.67 -0.76 2.59
C PRO A 60 9.88 -0.28 4.03
N GLU A 61 9.42 0.94 4.36
CA GLU A 61 9.65 1.56 5.67
C GLU A 61 8.66 1.12 6.74
N CYS A 62 7.39 0.95 6.38
CA CYS A 62 6.33 0.68 7.37
C CYS A 62 5.52 -0.59 7.08
N GLY A 63 5.77 -1.27 5.96
CA GLY A 63 5.03 -2.45 5.53
C GLY A 63 3.60 -2.19 5.04
N ALA A 64 3.11 -0.94 5.12
CA ALA A 64 1.76 -0.60 4.69
C ALA A 64 1.54 -0.92 3.21
N ILE A 65 0.36 -1.43 2.87
CA ILE A 65 -0.04 -1.72 1.49
C ILE A 65 -0.09 -0.40 0.71
N LEU A 66 0.68 -0.31 -0.39
CA LEU A 66 0.73 0.89 -1.21
C LEU A 66 -0.35 0.84 -2.29
N LEU A 67 -1.33 1.74 -2.18
CA LEU A 67 -2.40 1.84 -3.15
C LEU A 67 -1.94 2.73 -4.32
N ARG A 68 -1.68 2.11 -5.48
CA ARG A 68 -1.35 2.76 -6.75
C ARG A 68 -2.63 3.05 -7.51
N LEU A 69 -3.36 4.05 -7.02
CA LEU A 69 -4.65 4.42 -7.59
C LEU A 69 -4.44 5.45 -8.69
N GLU A 70 -4.59 5.02 -9.93
CA GLU A 70 -4.81 5.88 -11.08
C GLU A 70 -6.27 6.38 -11.08
N GLY A 71 -6.49 7.70 -11.05
CA GLY A 71 -7.82 8.28 -11.13
C GLY A 71 -8.58 8.55 -9.82
N PHE A 72 -7.92 8.59 -8.66
CA PHE A 72 -8.51 9.25 -7.48
C PHE A 72 -8.35 10.77 -7.63
N GLU A 73 -9.16 11.33 -8.53
CA GLU A 73 -9.48 12.75 -8.63
C GLU A 73 -10.66 13.01 -7.68
N GLU A 74 -10.49 13.95 -6.75
CA GLU A 74 -11.53 14.45 -5.84
C GLU A 74 -12.21 15.67 -6.47
#